data_AF-A0A8J3BK01-F1
#
_entry.id   AF-A0A8J3BK01-F1
#
_cell.length_a   1.000
_cell.length_b   1.000
_cell.length_c   1.000
_cell.angle_alpha   90.00
_cell.angle_beta   90.00
_cell.angle_gamma   90.00
#
_symmetry.space_group_name_H-M   'P 1'
#
loop_
_entity.id
_entity.type
_entity.pdbx_description
1 polymer ?
#
loop_
_entity_poly.entity_id
_entity_poly.type
_entity_poly.pdbx_seq_one_letter_code
_entity_poly.pdbx_strand_id
1 'polypeptide(L)'
;MPSALDVEVTVLLWVRTRSGRVYATGLVEWSRDSFGNLPSHTFESFVLHLGLERGNADIREAFCNVRPAINRYRDGQLGCRTATAAKGGSRRWTADGHVVANVDNDGAGNRRRPLAGSPAL
;
A
#
# COMPACT_ATOMS: atom_id res chain seq x y z
N MET A 1 -7.01 -4.38 31.45
CA MET A 1 -6.28 -4.83 30.25
C MET A 1 -6.32 -3.68 29.26
N PRO A 2 -5.19 -3.15 28.75
CA PRO A 2 -5.26 -2.12 27.72
C PRO A 2 -5.90 -2.77 26.49
N SER A 3 -7.01 -2.19 26.02
CA SER A 3 -7.67 -2.62 24.79
C SER A 3 -6.65 -2.54 23.65
N ALA A 4 -6.52 -3.62 22.87
CA ALA A 4 -5.73 -3.61 21.67
C ALA A 4 -6.17 -2.42 20.80
N LEU A 5 -5.20 -1.65 20.33
CA LEU A 5 -5.45 -0.55 19.42
C LEU A 5 -5.76 -1.17 18.05
N ASP A 6 -7.04 -1.23 17.69
CA ASP A 6 -7.44 -1.77 16.40
C ASP A 6 -7.25 -0.69 15.32
N VAL A 7 -6.35 -0.99 14.38
CA VAL A 7 -6.14 -0.19 13.16
C VAL A 7 -6.64 -1.03 12.00
N GLU A 8 -7.72 -0.57 11.37
CA GLU A 8 -8.15 -1.13 10.10
C GLU A 8 -7.36 -0.47 8.97
N VAL A 9 -6.83 -1.29 8.07
CA VAL A 9 -6.09 -0.81 6.90
C VAL A 9 -6.62 -1.49 5.65
N THR A 10 -7.08 -0.67 4.71
CA THR A 10 -7.52 -1.10 3.39
C THR A 10 -6.47 -0.68 2.36
N VAL A 11 -6.10 -1.59 1.47
CA VAL A 11 -5.21 -1.29 0.34
C VAL A 11 -5.90 -1.64 -0.96
N LEU A 12 -6.07 -0.63 -1.81
CA LEU A 12 -6.68 -0.76 -3.13
C LEU A 12 -5.61 -0.58 -4.21
N LEU A 13 -5.57 -1.49 -5.18
CA LEU A 13 -4.63 -1.47 -6.30
C LEU A 13 -5.38 -1.38 -7.63
N TRP A 14 -4.90 -0.54 -8.55
CA TRP A 14 -5.45 -0.49 -9.91
C TRP A 14 -4.43 0.02 -10.93
N VAL A 15 -4.64 -0.35 -12.18
CA VAL A 15 -3.89 0.16 -13.34
C VAL A 15 -4.61 1.37 -13.93
N ARG A 16 -3.85 2.40 -14.31
CA ARG A 16 -4.36 3.56 -15.05
C ARG A 16 -3.65 3.70 -16.38
N THR A 17 -4.38 4.19 -17.38
CA THR A 17 -3.83 4.58 -18.67
C THR A 17 -4.07 6.06 -18.95
N ARG A 18 -3.06 6.74 -19.49
CA ARG A 18 -3.13 8.16 -19.88
C ARG A 18 -2.18 8.42 -21.03
N SER A 19 -2.70 8.94 -22.15
CA SER A 19 -1.90 9.37 -23.31
C SER A 19 -0.90 8.29 -23.81
N GLY A 20 -1.36 7.05 -23.97
CA GLY A 20 -0.51 5.93 -24.43
C GLY A 20 0.46 5.38 -23.37
N ARG A 21 0.42 5.90 -22.14
CA ARG A 21 1.21 5.42 -21.01
C ARG A 21 0.33 4.67 -20.01
N VAL A 22 0.95 3.77 -19.27
CA VAL A 22 0.32 2.94 -18.23
C VAL A 22 1.12 3.03 -16.93
N TYR A 23 0.44 2.98 -15.80
CA TYR A 23 1.05 2.98 -14.47
C TYR A 23 0.13 2.30 -13.45
N ALA A 24 0.72 1.70 -12.42
CA ALA A 24 -0.03 1.18 -11.29
C ALA A 24 -0.23 2.30 -10.25
N THR A 25 -1.37 2.25 -9.58
CA THR A 25 -1.71 3.13 -8.45
C THR A 25 -2.12 2.26 -7.28
N GLY A 26 -1.68 2.63 -6.09
CA GLY A 26 -2.15 2.08 -4.83
C GLY A 26 -2.75 3.18 -3.96
N LEU A 27 -3.79 2.85 -3.20
CA LEU A 27 -4.33 3.71 -2.15
C LEU A 27 -4.33 2.92 -0.85
N VAL A 28 -3.70 3.48 0.17
CA VAL A 28 -3.72 2.95 1.53
C VAL A 28 -4.64 3.84 2.34
N GLU A 29 -5.71 3.27 2.88
CA GLU A 29 -6.67 3.93 3.75
C GLU A 29 -6.59 3.29 5.14
N TRP A 30 -6.68 4.10 6.20
CA TRP A 30 -6.70 3.60 7.55
C TRP A 30 -7.73 4.31 8.42
N SER A 31 -8.27 3.57 9.37
CA SER A 31 -9.17 4.03 10.41
C SER A 31 -8.84 3.36 11.75
N ARG A 32 -9.16 4.04 12.85
CA ARG A 32 -8.89 3.53 14.21
C ARG A 32 -10.12 3.54 15.09
N ASP A 33 -10.39 2.38 15.67
CA ASP A 33 -11.49 2.13 16.59
C ASP A 33 -11.03 2.41 18.02
N SER A 34 -10.88 3.68 18.41
CA SER A 34 -10.82 4.00 19.85
C SER A 34 -11.17 5.45 20.20
N PHE A 35 -11.84 5.58 21.34
CA PHE A 35 -12.15 6.81 22.08
C PHE A 35 -10.96 7.30 22.96
N GLY A 36 -9.72 6.95 22.61
CA GLY A 36 -8.51 7.22 23.40
C GLY A 36 -7.43 7.99 22.63
N ASN A 37 -6.48 8.57 23.36
CA ASN A 37 -5.33 9.27 22.77
C ASN A 37 -4.51 8.30 21.90
N LEU A 38 -4.20 8.73 20.68
CA LEU A 38 -3.36 7.97 19.74
C LEU A 38 -1.95 7.82 20.32
N PRO A 39 -1.45 6.59 20.54
CA PRO A 39 -0.02 6.42 20.77
C PRO A 39 0.72 6.82 19.48
N SER A 40 1.65 7.77 19.59
CA SER A 40 2.44 8.33 18.48
C SER A 40 3.36 7.31 17.78
N HIS A 41 3.38 6.07 18.26
CA HIS A 41 4.27 5.00 17.84
C HIS A 41 3.47 3.69 17.65
N THR A 42 2.54 3.63 16.69
CA THR A 42 1.83 2.36 16.44
C THR A 42 2.66 1.41 15.57
N PHE A 43 3.35 1.97 14.57
CA PHE A 43 4.16 1.21 13.63
C PHE A 43 5.61 1.70 13.63
N GLU A 44 6.57 0.79 13.77
CA GLU A 44 7.99 1.01 13.48
C GLU A 44 8.24 1.10 11.97
N SER A 45 7.45 0.36 11.18
CA SER A 45 7.48 0.37 9.72
C SER A 45 6.09 0.14 9.15
N PHE A 46 5.75 0.84 8.06
CA PHE A 46 4.60 0.57 7.22
C PHE A 46 4.88 1.09 5.82
N VAL A 47 5.14 0.18 4.88
CA VAL A 47 5.52 0.49 3.50
C VAL A 47 4.65 -0.31 2.54
N LEU A 48 4.05 0.40 1.57
CA LEU A 48 3.45 -0.24 0.40
C LEU A 48 4.49 -0.39 -0.69
N HIS A 49 4.75 -1.65 -1.08
CA HIS A 49 5.46 -1.99 -2.30
C HIS A 49 4.42 -2.21 -3.39
N LEU A 50 4.46 -1.39 -4.44
CA LEU A 50 3.52 -1.38 -5.54
C LEU A 50 4.23 -1.79 -6.83
N GLY A 51 3.73 -2.80 -7.51
CA GLY A 51 4.20 -3.25 -8.82
C GLY A 51 3.22 -2.92 -9.95
N LEU A 52 3.77 -2.64 -11.12
CA LEU A 52 3.09 -2.65 -12.40
C LEU A 52 3.65 -3.82 -13.19
N GLU A 53 2.80 -4.79 -13.48
CA GLU A 53 3.18 -5.99 -14.22
C GLU A 53 2.62 -6.00 -15.64
N ARG A 54 3.28 -6.75 -16.52
CA ARG A 54 2.77 -7.09 -17.85
C ARG A 54 2.96 -8.57 -18.13
N GLY A 55 1.88 -9.33 -18.10
CA GLY A 55 1.92 -10.78 -18.38
C GLY A 55 2.83 -11.55 -17.41
N ASN A 56 2.71 -11.28 -16.10
CA ASN A 56 3.48 -11.88 -15.00
C ASN A 56 4.96 -11.47 -14.94
N ALA A 57 5.31 -10.32 -15.53
CA ALA A 57 6.65 -9.74 -15.42
C ALA A 57 6.55 -8.32 -14.84
N ASP A 58 7.39 -8.04 -13.83
CA ASP A 58 7.51 -6.72 -13.22
C ASP A 58 8.09 -5.71 -14.22
N ILE A 59 7.36 -4.62 -14.44
CA ILE A 59 7.77 -3.57 -15.38
C ILE A 59 8.21 -2.32 -14.63
N ARG A 60 7.48 -1.92 -13.60
CA ARG A 60 7.80 -0.76 -12.75
C ARG A 60 7.38 -1.02 -11.32
N GLU A 61 8.15 -0.46 -10.39
CA GLU A 61 7.87 -0.56 -8.96
C GLU A 61 7.81 0.83 -8.33
N ALA A 62 7.16 0.91 -7.17
CA ALA A 62 7.21 2.05 -6.27
C ALA A 62 7.14 1.60 -4.82
N PHE A 63 7.76 2.40 -3.95
CA PHE A 63 7.80 2.19 -2.51
C PHE A 63 7.22 3.43 -1.84
N CYS A 64 6.15 3.26 -1.08
CA CYS A 64 5.45 4.34 -0.42
C CYS A 64 5.48 4.15 1.09
N ASN A 65 6.23 5.01 1.77
CA ASN A 65 6.34 5.00 3.23
C ASN A 65 5.09 5.62 3.87
N VAL A 66 4.20 4.77 4.39
CA VAL A 66 2.93 5.16 5.01
C VAL A 66 3.12 5.47 6.50
N ARG A 67 4.16 4.89 7.13
CA ARG A 67 4.43 4.98 8.57
C ARG A 67 4.23 6.38 9.18
N PRO A 68 4.79 7.47 8.62
CA PRO A 68 4.65 8.79 9.24
C PRO A 68 3.20 9.26 9.28
N ALA A 69 2.41 8.95 8.26
CA ALA A 69 1.01 9.37 8.17
C ALA A 69 0.12 8.52 9.08
N ILE A 70 0.26 7.19 9.03
CA ILE A 70 -0.56 6.27 9.84
C ILE A 70 -0.29 6.41 11.34
N ASN A 71 0.92 6.79 11.76
CA ASN A 71 1.21 7.08 13.17
C ASN A 71 0.73 8.47 13.61
N ARG A 72 0.66 9.43 12.69
CA ARG A 72 0.30 10.82 13.02
C ARG A 72 -1.20 11.06 13.05
N TYR A 73 -1.94 10.46 12.12
CA TYR A 73 -3.36 10.74 11.92
C TYR A 73 -4.20 9.54 12.33
N ARG A 74 -5.30 9.83 13.04
CA ARG A 74 -6.28 8.83 13.46
C ARG A 74 -6.78 8.03 12.28
N ASP A 75 -7.27 8.75 11.29
CA ASP A 75 -7.86 8.26 10.06
C ASP A 75 -7.17 8.99 8.89
N GLY A 76 -7.06 8.33 7.74
CA GLY A 76 -6.47 8.98 6.58
C GLY A 76 -6.27 8.07 5.39
N GLN A 77 -5.72 8.66 4.34
CA GLN A 77 -5.38 7.95 3.12
C GLN A 77 -4.07 8.45 2.52
N LEU A 78 -3.35 7.57 1.84
CA LEU A 78 -2.12 7.90 1.14
C LEU A 78 -2.10 7.22 -0.23
N GLY A 79 -1.95 8.04 -1.28
CA GLY A 79 -1.81 7.58 -2.65
C GLY A 79 -0.37 7.23 -3.00
N CYS A 80 -0.19 6.13 -3.72
CA CYS A 80 1.06 5.64 -4.25
C CYS A 80 0.92 5.43 -5.77
N ARG A 81 1.97 5.65 -6.54
CA ARG A 81 1.97 5.32 -7.97
C ARG A 81 3.34 4.93 -8.46
N THR A 82 3.40 4.01 -9.42
CA THR A 82 4.63 3.68 -10.13
C THR A 82 5.01 4.79 -11.11
N ALA A 83 6.25 4.75 -11.58
CA ALA A 83 6.60 5.41 -12.83
C ALA A 83 5.75 4.87 -13.99
N THR A 84 5.64 5.65 -15.05
CA THR A 84 4.86 5.25 -16.24
C THR A 84 5.67 4.39 -17.20
N ALA A 85 5.02 3.43 -17.83
CA ALA A 85 5.54 2.63 -18.94
C ALA A 85 4.76 2.91 -20.23
N ALA A 86 5.36 2.60 -21.39
CA ALA A 86 4.63 2.64 -22.66
C ALA A 86 3.60 1.50 -22.69
N LYS A 87 2.33 1.82 -23.00
CA LYS A 87 1.24 0.81 -23.03
C LYS A 87 1.50 -0.27 -24.09
N GLY A 88 2.03 0.13 -25.24
CA GLY A 88 2.22 -0.75 -26.41
C GLY A 88 0.91 -1.38 -26.86
N GLY A 89 1.00 -2.54 -27.53
CA GLY A 89 -0.17 -3.33 -27.95
C GLY A 89 -0.70 -4.31 -26.91
N SER A 90 -0.09 -4.40 -25.72
CA SER A 90 -0.47 -5.38 -24.70
C SER A 90 -1.76 -4.98 -23.98
N ARG A 91 -2.62 -5.98 -23.71
CA ARG A 91 -3.91 -5.88 -22.99
C ARG A 91 -3.92 -6.68 -21.67
N ARG A 92 -2.75 -6.85 -21.05
CA ARG A 92 -2.59 -7.63 -19.81
C ARG A 92 -1.71 -6.88 -18.83
N TRP A 93 -2.15 -5.69 -18.43
CA TRP A 93 -1.50 -4.92 -17.38
C TRP A 93 -2.20 -5.17 -16.05
N THR A 94 -1.44 -5.48 -15.01
CA THR A 94 -1.94 -5.65 -13.63
C THR A 94 -1.14 -4.76 -12.68
N ALA A 95 -1.77 -4.39 -11.57
CA ALA A 95 -1.10 -3.77 -10.44
C ALA A 95 -1.07 -4.77 -9.30
N ASP A 96 0.09 -5.00 -8.72
CA ASP A 96 0.28 -5.97 -7.65
C ASP A 96 1.15 -5.36 -6.54
N GLY A 97 1.58 -6.19 -5.59
CA GLY A 97 2.52 -5.76 -4.58
C GLY A 97 2.32 -6.40 -3.23
N HIS A 98 2.86 -5.75 -2.21
CA HIS A 98 2.78 -6.22 -0.83
C HIS A 98 2.94 -5.07 0.16
N VAL A 99 2.45 -5.29 1.38
CA VAL A 99 2.72 -4.41 2.52
C VAL A 99 3.81 -5.03 3.37
N VAL A 100 4.75 -4.19 3.80
CA VAL A 100 5.68 -4.50 4.88
C VAL A 100 5.32 -3.64 6.08
N ALA A 101 4.97 -4.27 7.20
CA ALA A 101 4.61 -3.57 8.43
C ALA A 101 5.32 -4.18 9.63
N ASN A 102 5.66 -3.34 10.60
CA ASN A 102 6.20 -3.73 11.89
C ASN A 102 5.48 -2.92 12.97
N VAL A 103 4.82 -3.59 13.89
CA VAL A 103 4.07 -2.96 14.98
C VAL A 103 5.07 -2.62 16.08
N ASP A 104 4.96 -1.41 16.62
CA ASP A 104 5.91 -0.89 17.59
C ASP A 104 5.97 -1.76 18.86
N ASN A 105 7.19 -2.11 19.28
CA ASN A 105 7.45 -2.86 20.51
C ASN A 105 6.77 -4.25 20.62
N ASP A 106 6.38 -4.87 19.50
CA ASP A 106 5.80 -6.23 19.52
C ASP A 106 6.86 -7.36 19.49
N GLY A 107 8.12 -7.01 19.21
CA GLY A 107 9.26 -7.93 19.12
C GLY A 107 9.23 -8.87 17.91
N ALA A 108 8.27 -8.73 16.99
CA ALA A 108 8.09 -9.61 15.83
C ALA A 108 8.83 -9.12 14.57
N GLY A 109 9.20 -7.84 14.52
CA GLY A 109 9.89 -7.24 13.38
C GLY A 109 9.01 -7.11 12.13
N ASN A 110 9.64 -6.93 10.97
CA ASN A 110 8.94 -6.71 9.71
C ASN A 110 8.14 -7.96 9.27
N ARG A 111 6.82 -7.80 9.15
CA ARG A 111 5.92 -8.77 8.52
C ARG A 111 5.55 -8.33 7.12
N ARG A 112 5.56 -9.28 6.19
CA ARG A 112 5.18 -9.08 4.78
C ARG A 112 3.83 -9.70 4.52
N ARG A 113 2.90 -8.92 3.96
CA ARG A 113 1.59 -9.40 3.49
C ARG A 113 1.45 -9.14 1.99
N PRO A 114 1.36 -10.19 1.14
CA PRO A 114 1.10 -10.02 -0.27
C PRO A 114 -0.31 -9.43 -0.49
N LEU A 115 -0.45 -8.60 -1.52
CA LEU A 115 -1.74 -8.08 -1.95
C LEU A 115 -2.24 -8.89 -3.12
N ALA A 116 -3.55 -9.08 -3.20
CA ALA A 116 -4.15 -9.62 -4.41
C ALA A 116 -3.99 -8.58 -5.53
N GLY A 117 -3.49 -9.02 -6.69
CA GLY A 117 -3.33 -8.16 -7.85
C GLY A 117 -4.67 -7.57 -8.33
N SER A 118 -4.61 -6.42 -8.97
CA SER A 118 -5.77 -5.77 -9.58
C SER A 118 -6.32 -6.63 -10.72
N PRO A 119 -7.60 -6.46 -11.08
CA PRO A 119 -8.09 -6.92 -12.37
C PRO A 119 -7.19 -6.44 -13.51
N ALA A 120 -6.99 -7.29 -14.51
CA ALA A 120 -6.16 -6.97 -15.67
C ALA A 120 -6.86 -5.96 -16.59
N LEU A 121 -6.06 -5.05 -17.16
CA LEU A 121 -6.47 -4.00 -18.09
C LEU A 121 -5.93 -4.23 -19.51
#